data_AF-A0A1X7SI55-F1
#
_entry.id   AF-A0A1X7SI55-F1
#
_cell.length_a   1.000
_cell.length_b   1.000
_cell.length_c   1.000
_cell.angle_alpha   90.00
_cell.angle_beta   90.00
_cell.angle_gamma   90.00
#
_symmetry.space_group_name_H-M   'P 1'
#
loop_
_entity.id
_entity.type
_entity.pdbx_description
1 polymer ?
#
loop_
_entity_poly.entity_id
_entity_poly.type
_entity_poly.pdbx_seq_one_letter_code
_entity_poly.pdbx_strand_id
1 'polypeptide(L)'
;MASEDSRDFEPYPALVTWLENCLVLSGAGGGYSMDISDISDGTAIAACLMHVDPQYFTKQWGTKIIPEASASWRLKMSNLKKILKSMQEYYGETLHVNLGKFTIPDVSKI
;
A
#
# COMPACT_ATOMS: atom_id res chain seq x y z
N MET A 1 17.77 32.69 -16.36
CA MET A 1 17.00 32.92 -15.14
C MET A 1 15.96 31.82 -15.06
N ALA A 2 16.06 31.00 -14.02
CA ALA A 2 15.25 29.82 -13.81
C ALA A 2 13.80 30.18 -13.46
N SER A 3 12.88 29.40 -13.99
CA SER A 3 11.72 28.90 -13.25
C SER A 3 11.20 27.74 -14.07
N GLU A 4 11.85 26.58 -13.88
CA GLU A 4 11.30 25.29 -14.25
C GLU A 4 9.91 25.21 -13.63
N ASP A 5 8.90 25.03 -14.48
CA ASP A 5 7.55 24.65 -14.12
C ASP A 5 7.59 23.23 -13.52
N SER A 6 8.10 23.11 -12.30
CA SER A 6 7.96 21.94 -11.45
C SER A 6 6.51 21.91 -10.96
N ARG A 7 5.57 21.66 -11.89
CA ARG A 7 4.30 21.09 -11.49
C ARG A 7 4.64 19.77 -10.85
N ASP A 8 4.49 19.71 -9.53
CA ASP A 8 4.53 18.50 -8.73
C ASP A 8 3.74 17.43 -9.48
N PHE A 9 4.46 16.54 -10.16
CA PHE A 9 3.85 15.42 -10.86
C PHE A 9 3.43 14.48 -9.74
N GLU A 10 2.22 14.67 -9.22
CA GLU A 10 1.62 13.72 -8.30
C GLU A 10 1.52 12.40 -9.07
N PRO A 11 2.43 11.44 -8.82
CA PRO A 11 2.46 10.24 -9.62
C PRO A 11 1.30 9.41 -9.10
N TYR A 12 0.36 9.07 -9.99
CA TYR A 12 -0.73 8.12 -9.77
C TYR A 12 -1.99 8.61 -9.01
N PRO A 13 -2.58 9.79 -9.31
CA PRO A 13 -3.81 10.25 -8.66
C PRO A 13 -4.97 9.25 -8.82
N ALA A 14 -5.06 8.58 -9.97
CA ALA A 14 -6.08 7.55 -10.19
C ALA A 14 -5.91 6.33 -9.26
N LEU A 15 -4.68 5.98 -8.87
CA LEU A 15 -4.42 4.87 -7.95
C LEU A 15 -4.75 5.25 -6.50
N VAL A 16 -4.43 6.49 -6.12
CA VAL A 16 -4.81 7.05 -4.82
C VAL A 16 -6.34 7.04 -4.68
N THR A 17 -7.06 7.58 -5.67
CA THR A 17 -8.53 7.56 -5.70
C THR A 17 -9.10 6.14 -5.70
N TRP A 18 -8.46 5.18 -6.39
CA TRP A 18 -8.90 3.80 -6.34
C TRP A 18 -8.75 3.19 -4.94
N LEU A 19 -7.62 3.41 -4.28
CA LEU A 19 -7.38 2.96 -2.90
C LEU A 19 -8.37 3.59 -1.92
N GLU A 20 -8.64 4.89 -2.05
CA GLU A 20 -9.69 5.58 -1.28
C GLU A 20 -11.04 4.88 -1.40
N ASN A 21 -11.47 4.60 -2.62
CA ASN A 21 -12.73 3.91 -2.86
C ASN A 21 -12.73 2.51 -2.24
N CYS A 22 -11.64 1.75 -2.35
CA CYS A 22 -11.52 0.46 -1.68
C CYS A 22 -11.66 0.57 -0.15
N LEU A 23 -11.05 1.57 0.47
CA LEU A 23 -11.15 1.79 1.92
C LEU A 23 -12.55 2.23 2.35
N VAL A 24 -13.20 3.13 1.61
CA VAL A 24 -14.59 3.54 1.87
C VAL A 24 -15.53 2.35 1.77
N LEU A 25 -15.42 1.52 0.73
CA LEU A 25 -16.23 0.32 0.54
C LEU A 25 -16.02 -0.73 1.64
N SER A 26 -14.81 -0.80 2.19
CA SER A 26 -14.49 -1.69 3.33
C SER A 26 -15.02 -1.19 4.68
N GLY A 27 -15.57 0.03 4.75
CA GLY A 27 -15.97 0.68 6.01
C GLY A 27 -14.80 1.20 6.85
N ALA A 28 -13.58 1.16 6.32
CA ALA A 28 -12.37 1.64 6.96
C ALA A 28 -11.99 3.08 6.58
N GLY A 29 -12.58 3.63 5.51
CA GLY A 29 -12.35 5.01 5.06
C GLY A 29 -13.16 6.03 5.85
N GLY A 30 -12.50 7.01 6.48
CA GLY A 30 -13.12 8.27 6.85
C GLY A 30 -13.12 9.17 5.62
N GLY A 31 -14.26 9.74 5.23
CA GLY A 31 -14.50 10.42 3.94
C GLY A 31 -13.66 11.68 3.64
N TYR A 32 -12.34 11.56 3.72
CA TYR A 32 -11.34 12.57 3.42
C TYR A 32 -10.52 12.11 2.20
N SER A 33 -10.03 13.07 1.42
CA SER A 33 -9.04 12.82 0.36
C SER A 33 -7.74 12.35 1.00
N MET A 34 -7.18 11.24 0.54
CA MET A 34 -5.86 10.74 0.92
C MET A 34 -4.78 11.39 0.06
N ASP A 35 -3.60 11.53 0.63
CA ASP A 35 -2.35 11.87 -0.06
C ASP A 35 -1.43 10.64 -0.10
N ILE A 36 -0.39 10.68 -0.93
CA ILE A 36 0.68 9.69 -1.02
C ILE A 36 1.25 9.37 0.38
N SER A 37 1.32 10.36 1.28
CA SER A 37 1.78 10.15 2.65
C SER A 37 0.93 9.13 3.42
N ASP A 38 -0.38 9.11 3.19
CA ASP A 38 -1.34 8.21 3.86
C ASP A 38 -1.24 6.77 3.35
N ILE A 39 -0.61 6.58 2.19
CA ILE A 39 -0.35 5.27 1.58
C ILE A 39 1.07 4.79 1.91
N SER A 40 2.02 5.72 2.05
CA SER A 40 3.46 5.47 2.20
C SER A 40 3.84 4.63 3.41
N ASP A 41 2.99 4.54 4.43
CA ASP A 41 3.28 3.77 5.66
C ASP A 41 2.77 2.31 5.62
N GLY A 42 2.04 1.96 4.56
CA GLY A 42 1.50 0.64 4.28
C GLY A 42 0.17 0.31 4.96
N THR A 43 -0.37 1.17 5.83
CA THR A 43 -1.60 0.88 6.59
C THR A 43 -2.83 0.84 5.68
N ALA A 44 -2.97 1.82 4.79
CA ALA A 44 -4.01 1.87 3.77
C ALA A 44 -3.97 0.64 2.84
N ILE A 45 -2.76 0.25 2.40
CA ILE A 45 -2.57 -0.92 1.52
C ILE A 45 -2.98 -2.20 2.25
N ALA A 46 -2.59 -2.37 3.51
CA ALA A 46 -2.94 -3.55 4.29
C ALA A 46 -4.46 -3.66 4.49
N ALA A 47 -5.13 -2.55 4.83
CA ALA A 47 -6.59 -2.54 4.96
C ALA A 47 -7.29 -2.90 3.64
N CYS A 48 -6.80 -2.40 2.51
CA CYS A 48 -7.30 -2.78 1.19
C CYS A 48 -7.14 -4.28 0.91
N LEU A 49 -5.96 -4.87 1.20
CA LEU A 49 -5.72 -6.30 0.98
C LEU A 49 -6.64 -7.19 1.85
N MET A 50 -6.86 -6.80 3.11
CA MET A 50 -7.80 -7.47 4.00
C MET A 50 -9.25 -7.42 3.51
N HIS A 51 -9.60 -6.40 2.73
CA HIS A 51 -10.91 -6.31 2.09
C HIS A 51 -10.99 -7.16 0.81
N VAL A 52 -9.93 -7.18 0.00
CA VAL A 52 -9.87 -7.94 -1.25
C VAL A 52 -9.97 -9.45 -1.00
N ASP A 53 -9.23 -9.97 -0.03
CA ASP A 53 -9.29 -11.39 0.34
C ASP A 53 -9.15 -11.56 1.87
N PRO A 54 -10.26 -11.51 2.61
CA PRO A 54 -10.23 -11.62 4.07
C PRO A 54 -9.86 -13.01 4.59
N GLN A 55 -9.88 -14.04 3.72
CA GLN A 55 -9.50 -15.40 4.10
C GLN A 55 -7.97 -15.54 4.12
N TYR A 56 -7.29 -14.92 3.16
CA TYR A 56 -5.82 -14.90 3.13
C TYR A 56 -5.25 -13.77 4.00
N PHE A 57 -5.68 -12.53 3.76
CA PHE A 57 -5.28 -11.35 4.52
C PHE A 57 -6.19 -11.20 5.74
N THR A 58 -6.00 -12.10 6.70
CA THR A 58 -6.84 -12.16 7.90
C THR A 58 -6.62 -10.97 8.84
N LYS A 59 -7.53 -10.79 9.79
CA LYS A 59 -7.33 -9.85 10.92
C LYS A 59 -6.04 -10.12 11.69
N GLN A 60 -5.64 -11.39 11.84
CA GLN A 60 -4.38 -11.76 12.50
C GLN A 60 -3.15 -11.40 11.66
N TRP A 61 -3.25 -11.44 10.33
CA TRP A 61 -2.19 -10.91 9.47
C TRP A 61 -2.07 -9.39 9.62
N GLY A 62 -3.21 -8.68 9.66
CA GLY A 62 -3.26 -7.22 9.80
C GLY A 62 -2.56 -6.69 11.06
N THR A 63 -2.55 -7.43 12.18
CA THR A 63 -1.85 -7.01 13.41
C THR A 63 -0.33 -6.92 13.28
N LYS A 64 0.24 -7.48 12.20
CA LYS A 64 1.69 -7.38 11.91
C LYS A 64 2.07 -6.02 11.33
N ILE A 65 1.09 -5.25 10.86
CA ILE A 65 1.26 -3.91 10.30
C ILE A 65 1.09 -2.91 11.45
N ILE A 66 2.12 -2.08 11.66
CA ILE A 66 2.16 -1.14 12.77
C ILE A 66 1.59 0.20 12.30
N PRO A 67 0.42 0.65 12.80
CA PRO A 67 -0.17 1.94 12.44
C PRO A 67 0.68 3.10 12.97
N GLU A 68 0.46 4.32 12.45
CA GLU A 68 1.20 5.53 12.81
C GLU A 68 2.72 5.42 12.57
N ALA A 69 3.11 4.58 11.60
CA ALA A 69 4.49 4.48 11.14
C ALA A 69 4.96 5.75 10.40
N SER A 70 4.04 6.69 10.12
CA SER A 70 4.28 8.03 9.56
C SER A 70 5.51 8.74 10.17
N ALA A 71 5.74 8.59 11.47
CA ALA A 71 6.85 9.21 12.21
C ALA A 71 8.21 8.47 12.13
N SER A 72 8.25 7.22 11.64
CA SER A 72 9.47 6.41 11.63
C SER A 72 9.66 5.67 10.31
N TRP A 73 10.61 6.15 9.51
CA TRP A 73 10.96 5.52 8.23
C TRP A 73 11.28 4.02 8.37
N ARG A 74 11.85 3.60 9.51
CA ARG A 74 12.14 2.18 9.79
C ARG A 74 10.86 1.35 9.94
N LEU A 75 9.84 1.90 10.58
CA LEU A 75 8.54 1.23 10.74
C LEU A 75 7.80 1.19 9.40
N LYS A 76 7.80 2.29 8.62
CA LYS A 76 7.25 2.30 7.25
C LYS A 76 7.88 1.19 6.40
N MET A 77 9.22 1.16 6.38
CA MET A 77 9.99 0.16 5.67
C MET A 77 9.65 -1.27 6.11
N SER A 78 9.49 -1.48 7.43
CA SER A 78 9.11 -2.78 7.98
C SER A 78 7.72 -3.22 7.51
N ASN A 79 6.74 -2.31 7.54
CA ASN A 79 5.38 -2.59 7.06
C ASN A 79 5.37 -2.92 5.57
N LEU A 80 5.99 -2.08 4.73
CA LEU A 80 6.06 -2.27 3.28
C LEU A 80 6.73 -3.58 2.91
N LYS A 81 7.81 -3.97 3.61
CA LYS A 81 8.46 -5.28 3.41
C LYS A 81 7.53 -6.46 3.75
N LYS A 82 6.76 -6.37 4.82
CA LYS A 82 5.79 -7.42 5.20
C LYS A 82 4.69 -7.53 4.16
N ILE A 83 4.14 -6.40 3.72
CA ILE A 83 3.09 -6.34 2.69
C ILE A 83 3.60 -6.94 1.38
N LEU A 84 4.75 -6.48 0.90
CA LEU A 84 5.33 -6.96 -0.35
C LEU A 84 5.58 -8.47 -0.30
N LYS A 85 6.16 -8.97 0.80
CA LYS A 85 6.38 -10.41 0.99
C LYS A 85 5.06 -11.19 0.93
N SER A 86 4.05 -10.78 1.69
CA SER A 86 2.76 -11.47 1.70
C SER A 86 2.03 -11.39 0.35
N MET A 87 2.19 -10.30 -0.42
CA MET A 87 1.69 -10.25 -1.79
C MET A 87 2.39 -11.27 -2.69
N GLN A 88 3.71 -11.37 -2.62
CA GLN A 88 4.47 -12.35 -3.41
C GLN A 88 4.06 -13.79 -3.07
N GLU A 89 3.89 -14.09 -1.78
CA GLU A 89 3.37 -15.38 -1.30
C GLU A 89 1.96 -15.63 -1.82
N TYR A 90 1.06 -14.64 -1.75
CA TYR A 90 -0.30 -14.75 -2.28
C TYR A 90 -0.34 -15.06 -3.77
N TYR A 91 0.45 -14.34 -4.58
CA TYR A 91 0.53 -14.58 -6.02
C TYR A 91 1.04 -15.99 -6.33
N GLY A 92 2.07 -16.46 -5.64
CA GLY A 92 2.66 -17.77 -5.91
C GLY A 92 1.85 -18.95 -5.37
N GLU A 93 1.41 -18.86 -4.12
CA GLU A 93 0.82 -19.98 -3.39
C GLU A 93 -0.70 -20.06 -3.57
N THR A 94 -1.38 -18.91 -3.69
CA THR A 94 -2.84 -18.85 -3.80
C THR A 94 -3.31 -18.66 -5.23
N LEU A 95 -2.69 -17.74 -5.98
CA LEU A 95 -3.09 -17.46 -7.37
C LEU A 95 -2.32 -18.30 -8.39
N HIS A 96 -1.27 -19.01 -7.97
CA HIS A 96 -0.39 -19.80 -8.85
C HIS A 96 0.20 -19.00 -10.03
N VAL A 97 0.44 -17.70 -9.81
CA VAL A 97 1.02 -16.78 -10.79
C VAL A 97 2.53 -16.66 -10.57
N ASN A 98 3.30 -16.84 -11.65
CA ASN A 98 4.73 -16.61 -11.64
C ASN A 98 5.06 -15.11 -11.84
N LEU A 99 5.64 -14.48 -10.83
CA LEU A 99 5.99 -13.06 -10.85
C LEU A 99 7.29 -12.72 -11.60
N GLY A 100 8.01 -13.70 -12.15
CA GLY A 100 9.36 -13.51 -12.72
C GLY A 100 9.45 -12.57 -13.93
N LYS A 101 8.33 -12.18 -14.53
CA LYS A 101 8.26 -11.18 -15.61
C LYS A 101 7.91 -9.77 -15.13
N PHE A 102 7.54 -9.60 -13.87
CA PHE A 102 7.09 -8.32 -13.31
C PHE A 102 8.21 -7.67 -12.51
N THR A 103 8.27 -6.33 -12.57
CA THR A 103 9.17 -5.56 -11.71
C THR A 103 8.63 -5.56 -10.29
N ILE A 104 9.44 -6.06 -9.34
CA ILE A 104 9.12 -6.01 -7.92
C ILE A 104 9.42 -4.60 -7.39
N PRO A 105 8.47 -3.96 -6.66
CA PRO A 105 8.70 -2.63 -6.08
C PRO A 105 9.91 -2.60 -5.14
N ASP A 106 10.78 -1.60 -5.29
CA ASP A 106 11.86 -1.33 -4.36
C ASP A 106 11.33 -0.47 -3.21
N VAL A 107 10.93 -1.12 -2.13
CA VAL A 107 10.39 -0.47 -0.93
C VAL A 107 11.37 0.52 -0.28
N SER A 108 12.68 0.44 -0.60
CA SER A 108 13.67 1.40 -0.10
C SER A 108 13.61 2.78 -0.74
N LYS A 109 12.86 2.91 -1.85
CA LYS A 109 12.70 4.14 -2.64
C LYS A 109 11.31 4.78 -2.49
N ILE A 110 10.53 4.32 -1.52
CA ILE A 110 9.23 4.89 -1.14
C ILE A 110 9.45 6.06 -0.17
#